data_AF-A0A558DGT3-F1
#
_entry.id   AF-A0A558DGT3-F1
#
_cell.length_a   1.000
_cell.length_b   1.000
_cell.length_c   1.000
_cell.angle_alpha   90.00
_cell.angle_beta   90.00
_cell.angle_gamma   90.00
#
_symmetry.space_group_name_H-M   'P 1'
#
loop_
_entity.id
_entity.type
_entity.pdbx_description
1 polymer ?
#
loop_
_entity_poly.entity_id
_entity_poly.type
_entity_poly.pdbx_seq_one_letter_code
_entity_poly.pdbx_strand_id
1 'polypeptide(L)'
;MVATDSHRTIEGPSETQLHDLLADINLSVPFVIVERLDDDPGDHYLQVRLDERVDPNQGRAYLVEFRDGGPEAHFRAVVSDNSPWDSAFSPAFDTVVSTVQSWAFQREDWRTALAWERLEFEN
;
A
#
# COMPACT_ATOMS: atom_id res chain seq x y z
N MET A 1 -5.63 -7.56 12.64
CA MET A 1 -5.34 -6.66 11.51
C MET A 1 -6.34 -5.51 11.52
N VAL A 2 -5.87 -4.31 11.23
CA VAL A 2 -6.66 -3.07 11.13
C VAL A 2 -6.25 -2.37 9.85
N ALA A 3 -7.19 -1.74 9.14
CA ALA A 3 -6.89 -0.83 8.03
C ALA A 3 -7.47 0.55 8.30
N THR A 4 -6.67 1.58 8.06
CA THR A 4 -6.99 2.97 8.37
C THR A 4 -6.71 3.85 7.17
N ASP A 5 -7.67 4.71 6.82
CA ASP A 5 -7.49 5.84 5.91
C ASP A 5 -7.71 7.16 6.68
N SER A 6 -7.81 8.29 5.99
CA SER A 6 -8.02 9.60 6.63
C SER A 6 -9.39 9.78 7.32
N HIS A 7 -10.36 8.90 7.06
CA HIS A 7 -11.76 9.06 7.47
C HIS A 7 -12.29 7.89 8.32
N ARG A 8 -11.70 6.71 8.23
CA ARG A 8 -12.21 5.49 8.86
C ARG A 8 -11.10 4.53 9.24
N THR A 9 -11.42 3.71 10.23
CA THR A 9 -10.64 2.56 10.66
C THR A 9 -11.55 1.34 10.61
N ILE A 10 -11.09 0.26 9.97
CA ILE A 10 -11.80 -1.01 9.83
C ILE A 10 -10.98 -2.11 10.51
N GLU A 11 -11.57 -2.74 11.52
CA GLU A 11 -10.99 -3.92 12.17
C GLU A 11 -11.31 -5.18 11.35
N GLY A 12 -10.31 -6.02 11.10
CA GLY A 12 -10.46 -7.27 10.34
C GLY A 12 -11.06 -7.08 8.94
N PRO A 13 -10.52 -6.19 8.09
CA PRO A 13 -11.10 -5.91 6.78
C PRO A 13 -11.06 -7.13 5.85
N SER A 14 -12.13 -7.33 5.08
CA SER A 14 -12.17 -8.27 3.95
C SER A 14 -11.37 -7.78 2.75
N GLU A 15 -11.06 -8.67 1.79
CA GLU A 15 -10.39 -8.30 0.52
C GLU A 15 -11.12 -7.16 -0.21
N THR A 16 -12.46 -7.22 -0.26
CA THR A 16 -13.28 -6.17 -0.87
C THR A 16 -13.17 -4.84 -0.14
N GLN A 17 -13.19 -4.84 1.20
CA GLN A 17 -13.03 -3.61 1.97
C GLN A 17 -11.63 -3.00 1.83
N LEU A 18 -10.58 -3.82 1.71
CA LEU A 18 -9.23 -3.34 1.39
C LEU A 18 -9.18 -2.72 -0.01
N HIS A 19 -9.80 -3.36 -1.00
CA HIS A 19 -9.91 -2.80 -2.34
C HIS A 19 -10.62 -1.44 -2.32
N ASP A 20 -11.76 -1.33 -1.64
CA ASP A 20 -12.54 -0.10 -1.56
C ASP A 20 -11.78 1.03 -0.85
N LEU A 21 -11.06 0.72 0.24
CA LEU A 21 -10.18 1.68 0.92
C LEU A 21 -9.10 2.23 -0.03
N LEU A 22 -8.45 1.34 -0.78
CA LEU A 22 -7.39 1.70 -1.72
C LEU A 22 -7.96 2.50 -2.92
N ALA A 23 -9.14 2.14 -3.41
CA ALA A 23 -9.80 2.83 -4.51
C ALA A 23 -10.19 4.27 -4.15
N ASP A 24 -10.48 4.51 -2.86
CA ASP A 24 -10.81 5.84 -2.34
C ASP A 24 -9.58 6.74 -2.15
N ILE A 25 -8.35 6.24 -2.35
CA ILE A 25 -7.14 7.06 -2.25
C ILE A 25 -7.18 8.20 -3.28
N ASN A 26 -7.06 9.43 -2.78
CA ASN A 26 -7.04 10.66 -3.57
C ASN A 26 -6.33 11.77 -2.78
N LEU A 27 -6.29 13.01 -3.28
CA LEU A 27 -5.61 14.11 -2.59
C LEU A 27 -6.19 14.45 -1.19
N SER A 28 -7.45 14.11 -0.93
CA SER A 28 -8.09 14.26 0.39
C SER A 28 -7.94 13.02 1.28
N VAL A 29 -7.59 11.86 0.69
CA VAL A 29 -7.29 10.60 1.37
C VAL A 29 -5.94 10.10 0.86
N PRO A 30 -4.84 10.76 1.24
CA PRO A 30 -3.56 10.58 0.55
C PRO A 30 -2.93 9.21 0.81
N PHE A 31 -3.37 8.50 1.86
CA PHE A 31 -2.82 7.22 2.25
C PHE A 31 -3.87 6.25 2.83
N VAL A 32 -3.51 4.97 2.77
CA VAL A 32 -4.12 3.86 3.53
C VAL A 32 -2.99 3.12 4.24
N ILE A 33 -3.17 2.80 5.51
CA ILE A 33 -2.25 1.99 6.31
C ILE A 33 -3.00 0.71 6.71
N VAL A 34 -2.38 -0.45 6.48
CA VAL A 34 -2.86 -1.74 6.96
C VAL A 34 -1.86 -2.26 7.98
N GLU A 35 -2.31 -2.51 9.19
CA GLU A 35 -1.50 -2.93 10.34
C GLU A 35 -1.90 -4.34 10.77
N ARG A 36 -0.92 -5.21 10.97
CA ARG A 36 -1.16 -6.50 11.61
C ARG A 36 -1.06 -6.33 13.13
N LEU A 37 -2.00 -6.96 13.84
CA LEU A 37 -2.07 -6.95 15.29
C LEU A 37 -1.70 -8.34 15.80
N ASP A 38 -0.51 -8.79 15.46
CA ASP A 38 0.02 -10.09 15.90
C ASP A 38 0.66 -9.95 17.29
N ASP A 39 0.95 -11.08 17.95
CA ASP A 39 1.70 -11.10 19.23
C ASP A 39 3.21 -10.83 19.05
N ASP A 40 3.68 -10.59 17.82
CA ASP A 40 5.10 -10.33 17.56
C ASP A 40 5.49 -8.91 18.01
N PRO A 41 6.56 -8.76 18.82
CA PRO A 41 7.00 -7.46 19.28
C PRO A 41 7.69 -6.71 18.15
N GLY A 42 6.91 -5.97 17.36
CA GLY A 42 7.41 -5.17 16.26
C GLY A 42 6.31 -4.40 15.51
N ASP A 43 6.72 -3.41 14.71
CA ASP A 43 5.79 -2.69 13.84
C ASP A 43 5.60 -3.49 12.54
N HIS A 44 4.41 -4.06 12.34
CA HIS A 44 4.04 -4.77 11.11
C HIS A 44 2.95 -4.01 10.37
N TYR A 45 3.35 -3.19 9.40
CA TYR A 45 2.40 -2.43 8.59
C TYR A 45 2.77 -2.43 7.12
N LEU A 46 1.77 -2.16 6.29
CA LEU A 46 1.91 -1.80 4.89
C LEU A 46 1.12 -0.52 4.63
N GLN A 47 1.79 0.51 4.12
CA GLN A 47 1.22 1.79 3.77
C GLN A 47 1.22 1.98 2.26
N VAL A 48 0.10 2.44 1.71
CA VAL A 48 -0.03 2.85 0.32
C VAL A 48 -0.36 4.34 0.30
N ARG A 49 0.32 5.09 -0.55
CA ARG A 49 -0.01 6.49 -0.82
C ARG A 49 0.21 6.84 -2.28
N LEU A 50 -0.37 7.96 -2.70
CA LEU A 50 -0.09 8.52 -4.02
C LEU A 50 1.31 9.11 -4.10
N ASP A 51 1.94 8.96 -5.26
CA ASP A 51 3.11 9.75 -5.61
C ASP A 51 2.66 11.02 -6.35
N GLU A 52 2.53 12.10 -5.59
CA GLU A 52 2.07 13.42 -6.05
C GLU A 52 3.03 14.09 -7.05
N ARG A 53 4.19 13.49 -7.32
CA ARG A 53 5.17 14.00 -8.30
C ARG A 53 4.82 13.64 -9.75
N VAL A 54 3.88 12.70 -9.96
CA VAL A 54 3.44 12.27 -11.28
C VAL A 54 2.30 13.15 -11.78
N ASP A 55 2.38 13.61 -13.03
CA ASP A 55 1.29 14.35 -13.67
C ASP A 55 0.07 13.42 -13.85
N PRO A 56 -1.10 13.75 -13.28
CA PRO A 56 -2.29 12.90 -13.29
C PRO A 56 -2.86 12.66 -14.71
N ASN A 57 -2.48 13.47 -15.69
CA ASN A 57 -2.85 13.27 -17.10
C ASN A 57 -1.89 12.31 -17.83
N GLN A 58 -0.71 12.05 -17.26
CA GLN A 58 0.32 11.20 -17.86
C GLN A 58 0.37 9.80 -17.23
N GLY A 59 -0.24 9.63 -16.06
CA GLY A 59 -0.30 8.35 -15.40
C GLY A 59 -0.67 8.46 -13.93
N ARG A 60 -0.50 7.35 -13.22
CA ARG A 60 -0.59 7.27 -11.77
C ARG A 60 0.62 6.55 -11.22
N ALA A 61 1.01 6.94 -10.02
CA ALA A 61 2.03 6.23 -9.28
C ALA A 61 1.63 6.12 -7.81
N TYR A 62 1.95 4.96 -7.25
CA TYR A 62 1.71 4.60 -5.88
C TYR A 62 3.05 4.29 -5.21
N LEU A 63 3.24 4.87 -4.03
CA LEU A 63 4.31 4.52 -3.12
C LEU A 63 3.76 3.50 -2.13
N VAL A 64 4.33 2.30 -2.15
CA VAL A 64 4.02 1.23 -1.22
C VAL A 64 5.19 1.06 -0.29
N GLU A 65 4.94 1.07 1.01
CA GLU A 65 5.93 0.93 2.07
C GLU A 65 5.49 -0.17 3.01
N PHE A 66 6.41 -1.02 3.48
CA PHE A 66 6.10 -1.99 4.52
C PHE A 66 7.22 -2.09 5.55
N ARG A 67 6.82 -2.37 6.79
CA ARG A 67 7.72 -2.71 7.88
C ARG A 67 7.40 -4.10 8.40
N ASP A 68 8.43 -4.90 8.62
CA ASP A 68 8.32 -6.27 9.12
C ASP A 68 9.07 -6.42 10.46
N GLY A 69 8.53 -5.81 11.50
CA GLY A 69 8.97 -5.97 12.89
C GLY A 69 9.97 -4.91 13.40
N GLY A 70 10.72 -4.24 12.53
CA GLY A 70 11.68 -3.21 12.97
C GLY A 70 12.21 -2.30 11.87
N PRO A 71 12.97 -1.25 12.23
CA PRO A 71 13.46 -0.25 11.27
C PRO A 71 14.45 -0.84 10.24
N GLU A 72 15.17 -1.91 10.58
CA GLU A 72 16.07 -2.60 9.66
C GLU A 72 15.33 -3.43 8.59
N ALA A 73 14.05 -3.73 8.83
CA ALA A 73 13.15 -4.45 7.93
C ALA A 73 12.09 -3.50 7.37
N HIS A 74 12.55 -2.34 6.88
CA HIS A 74 11.71 -1.32 6.28
C HIS A 74 12.02 -1.21 4.78
N PHE A 75 11.00 -1.33 3.94
CA PHE A 75 11.16 -1.35 2.49
C PHE A 75 10.10 -0.48 1.81
N ARG A 76 10.42 -0.01 0.62
CA ARG A 76 9.50 0.71 -0.26
C ARG A 76 9.51 0.16 -1.68
N ALA A 77 8.46 0.43 -2.43
CA ALA A 77 8.41 0.25 -3.87
C ALA A 77 7.56 1.36 -4.50
N VAL A 78 7.84 1.65 -5.78
CA VAL A 78 7.00 2.52 -6.61
C VAL A 78 6.34 1.66 -7.67
N VAL A 79 5.02 1.76 -7.79
CA VAL A 79 4.25 1.11 -8.85
C VAL A 79 3.58 2.20 -9.67
N SER A 80 3.76 2.18 -10.98
CA SER A 80 3.20 3.21 -11.86
C SER A 80 2.68 2.64 -13.17
N ASP A 81 1.74 3.34 -13.77
CA ASP A 81 1.26 3.09 -15.12
C ASP A 81 0.96 4.42 -15.83
N ASN A 82 0.68 4.33 -17.13
CA ASN A 82 0.33 5.49 -17.96
C ASN A 82 -1.19 5.69 -18.09
N SER A 83 -2.00 5.06 -17.23
CA SER A 83 -3.45 5.24 -17.26
C SER A 83 -3.81 6.60 -16.64
N PRO A 84 -4.59 7.45 -17.33
CA PRO A 84 -5.06 8.72 -16.76
C PRO A 84 -5.83 8.52 -15.45
N TRP A 85 -5.87 9.55 -14.59
CA TRP A 85 -6.56 9.50 -13.30
C TRP A 85 -8.05 9.11 -13.34
N ASP A 86 -8.76 9.46 -14.41
CA ASP A 86 -10.18 9.15 -14.55
C ASP A 86 -10.45 7.80 -15.24
N SER A 87 -9.39 7.05 -15.57
CA SER A 87 -9.53 5.70 -16.13
C SER A 87 -10.14 4.74 -15.10
N ALA A 88 -11.11 3.94 -15.54
CA ALA A 88 -11.66 2.84 -14.73
C ALA A 88 -10.66 1.66 -14.57
N PHE A 89 -9.58 1.65 -15.36
CA PHE A 89 -8.58 0.59 -15.35
C PHE A 89 -7.17 1.15 -15.12
N SER A 90 -6.48 0.61 -14.12
CA SER A 90 -5.09 0.95 -13.78
C SER A 90 -4.34 -0.34 -13.38
N PRO A 91 -3.46 -0.86 -14.25
CA PRO A 91 -2.61 -2.01 -13.92
C PRO A 91 -1.76 -1.80 -12.66
N ALA A 92 -1.34 -0.55 -12.39
CA ALA A 92 -0.61 -0.21 -11.18
C ALA A 92 -1.50 -0.38 -9.95
N PHE A 93 -2.74 0.11 -10.01
CA PHE A 93 -3.71 -0.07 -8.94
C PHE A 93 -4.01 -1.55 -8.66
N ASP A 94 -4.27 -2.35 -9.71
CA ASP A 94 -4.52 -3.79 -9.56
C ASP A 94 -3.34 -4.50 -8.88
N THR A 95 -2.11 -4.13 -9.26
CA THR A 95 -0.89 -4.67 -8.65
C THR A 95 -0.76 -4.29 -7.17
N VAL A 96 -1.07 -3.04 -6.83
CA VAL A 96 -1.08 -2.55 -5.44
C VAL A 96 -2.12 -3.28 -4.61
N VAL A 97 -3.36 -3.39 -5.09
CA VAL A 97 -4.43 -4.11 -4.40
C VAL A 97 -4.04 -5.56 -4.13
N SER A 98 -3.57 -6.28 -5.16
CA SER A 98 -3.15 -7.67 -5.01
C SER A 98 -2.02 -7.81 -3.98
N THR A 99 -1.05 -6.90 -4.00
CA THR A 99 0.08 -6.91 -3.06
C THR A 99 -0.38 -6.69 -1.62
N VAL A 100 -1.25 -5.69 -1.40
CA VAL A 100 -1.82 -5.36 -0.08
C VAL A 100 -2.63 -6.53 0.45
N GLN A 101 -3.50 -7.12 -0.37
CA GLN A 101 -4.32 -8.27 0.01
C GLN A 101 -3.43 -9.50 0.31
N SER A 102 -2.46 -9.81 -0.55
CA SER A 102 -1.55 -10.93 -0.29
C SER A 102 -0.74 -10.73 1.00
N TRP A 103 -0.28 -9.52 1.30
CA TRP A 103 0.36 -9.21 2.58
C TRP A 103 -0.60 -9.36 3.77
N ALA A 104 -1.78 -8.74 3.67
CA ALA A 104 -2.83 -8.72 4.71
C ALA A 104 -3.31 -10.13 5.10
N PHE A 105 -3.45 -11.01 4.11
CA PHE A 105 -3.90 -12.39 4.29
C PHE A 105 -2.74 -13.40 4.41
N GLN A 106 -1.52 -12.92 4.66
CA GLN A 106 -0.32 -13.73 4.93
C GLN A 106 0.01 -14.74 3.82
N ARG A 107 -0.23 -14.37 2.58
CA ARG A 107 0.25 -15.09 1.39
C ARG A 107 1.74 -14.80 1.20
N GLU A 108 2.46 -15.62 0.43
CA GLU A 108 3.92 -15.48 0.29
C GLU A 108 4.37 -14.70 -0.95
N ASP A 109 3.48 -14.51 -1.91
CA ASP A 109 3.71 -13.92 -3.23
C ASP A 109 4.01 -12.41 -3.20
N TRP A 110 3.53 -11.67 -2.19
CA TRP A 110 3.74 -10.22 -2.10
C TRP A 110 5.22 -9.82 -1.96
N ARG A 111 6.06 -10.69 -1.39
CA ARG A 111 7.49 -10.41 -1.18
C ARG A 111 8.28 -10.26 -2.49
N THR A 112 7.78 -10.82 -3.58
CA THR A 112 8.38 -10.72 -4.92
C THR A 112 7.47 -10.01 -5.92
N ALA A 113 6.28 -9.58 -5.50
CA ALA A 113 5.31 -8.90 -6.34
C ALA A 113 5.80 -7.52 -6.81
N LEU A 114 6.57 -6.82 -5.97
CA LEU A 114 7.12 -5.50 -6.27
C LEU A 114 8.65 -5.48 -6.24
N ALA A 115 9.24 -4.51 -6.91
CA ALA A 115 10.66 -4.20 -6.83
C ALA A 115 10.97 -3.48 -5.50
N TRP A 116 10.98 -4.22 -4.39
CA TRP A 116 11.23 -3.68 -3.06
C TRP A 116 12.66 -3.17 -2.90
N GLU A 117 12.78 -1.93 -2.45
CA GLU A 117 14.02 -1.28 -2.06
C GLU A 117 14.06 -1.17 -0.53
N ARG A 118 15.16 -1.59 0.11
CA ARG A 118 15.33 -1.38 1.55
C ARG A 118 15.54 0.11 1.82
N LEU A 119 14.79 0.65 2.79
CA LEU A 119 15.00 1.99 3.30
C LEU A 119 16.09 1.96 4.38
N GLU A 120 17.17 2.68 4.14
CA GLU A 120 18.21 2.93 5.13
C GLU A 120 17.95 4.29 5.76
N PHE A 121 17.70 4.32 7.07
CA PHE A 121 17.64 5.58 7.82
C PHE A 121 19.05 5.86 8.32
N GLU A 122 19.70 6.87 7.74
CA GLU A 122 20.92 7.43 8.33
C GLU A 122 20.55 8.06 9.68
N ASN A 123 21.21 7.59 10.74
CA ASN A 123 20.96 7.94 12.13
C ASN A 123 21.73 9.21 12.52
#